data_AF-A0A7C1UQT8-F1
#
_entry.id   AF-A0A7C1UQT8-F1
#
_cell.length_a   1.000
_cell.length_b   1.000
_cell.length_c   1.000
_cell.angle_alpha   90.00
_cell.angle_beta   90.00
_cell.angle_gamma   90.00
#
_symmetry.space_group_name_H-M   'P 1'
#
loop_
_entity.id
_entity.type
_entity.pdbx_description
1 polymer ?
#
loop_
_entity_poly.entity_id
_entity_poly.type
_entity_poly.pdbx_seq_one_letter_code
_entity_poly.pdbx_strand_id
1 'polypeptide(L)'
;MKQKLQLYLERPISFYPQLAKIFGGIEEALFVQQLYYWSDKGGDEDGWIYKTKNEWEEETTIKHKKLDAIVKKLKQTNILQTKLKKVQGAPTLHYKLDTELLQKSISDYPPEGHSYYREYYRDYFIHSTRQK
;
A
#
# COMPACT_ATOMS: atom_id res chain seq x y z
N MET A 1 -28.98 -16.46 -21.57
CA MET A 1 -27.49 -16.43 -21.69
C MET A 1 -27.01 -15.09 -21.15
N LYS A 2 -26.11 -15.05 -20.16
CA LYS A 2 -25.52 -13.78 -19.70
C LYS A 2 -24.49 -13.33 -20.73
N GLN A 3 -24.75 -12.22 -21.41
CA GLN A 3 -23.79 -11.60 -22.32
C GLN A 3 -22.57 -11.18 -21.50
N LYS A 4 -21.41 -11.78 -21.77
CA LYS A 4 -20.15 -11.45 -21.11
C LYS A 4 -19.66 -10.13 -21.68
N LEU A 5 -19.59 -9.09 -20.83
CA LEU A 5 -19.04 -7.79 -21.22
C LEU A 5 -17.58 -8.00 -21.65
N GLN A 6 -17.27 -7.72 -22.92
CA GLN A 6 -15.89 -7.73 -23.42
C GLN A 6 -15.30 -6.33 -23.22
N LEU A 7 -14.59 -6.16 -22.11
CA LEU A 7 -13.84 -4.95 -21.82
C LEU A 7 -12.46 -5.06 -22.46
N TYR A 8 -12.19 -4.24 -23.48
CA TYR A 8 -10.84 -4.05 -24.05
C TYR A 8 -10.09 -2.98 -23.25
N LEU A 9 -9.94 -3.23 -21.94
CA LEU A 9 -9.27 -2.33 -21.02
C LEU A 9 -7.88 -2.85 -20.67
N GLU A 10 -7.04 -1.97 -20.14
CA GLU A 10 -5.78 -2.35 -19.51
C GLU A 10 -6.01 -3.28 -18.30
N ARG A 11 -4.91 -3.74 -17.70
CA ARG A 11 -4.95 -4.69 -16.58
C ARG A 11 -5.70 -4.09 -15.38
N PRO A 12 -6.75 -4.76 -14.86
CA PRO A 12 -7.47 -4.26 -13.70
C PRO A 12 -6.57 -4.25 -12.46
N ILE A 13 -6.72 -3.24 -11.61
CA ILE A 13 -6.10 -3.21 -10.28
C ILE A 13 -7.08 -3.79 -9.27
N SER A 14 -6.74 -4.95 -8.73
CA SER A 14 -7.45 -5.53 -7.59
C SER A 14 -6.87 -4.94 -6.30
N PHE A 15 -7.69 -4.70 -5.28
CA PHE A 15 -7.19 -4.29 -3.96
C PHE A 15 -7.83 -5.11 -2.84
N TYR A 16 -7.16 -5.18 -1.69
CA TYR A 16 -7.69 -5.84 -0.49
C TYR A 16 -8.64 -4.91 0.28
N PRO A 17 -9.95 -5.20 0.40
CA PRO A 17 -10.90 -4.35 1.13
C PRO A 17 -10.56 -4.15 2.61
N GLN A 18 -9.87 -5.12 3.22
CA GLN A 18 -9.38 -5.01 4.60
C GLN A 18 -8.44 -3.81 4.78
N LEU A 19 -7.57 -3.53 3.79
CA LEU A 19 -6.70 -2.36 3.84
C LEU A 19 -7.50 -1.05 3.78
N ALA A 20 -8.64 -1.03 3.07
CA ALA A 20 -9.49 0.15 3.03
C ALA A 20 -10.14 0.43 4.39
N LYS A 21 -10.45 -0.62 5.15
CA LYS A 21 -10.93 -0.49 6.53
C LYS A 21 -9.83 -0.02 7.48
N ILE A 22 -8.62 -0.57 7.35
CA ILE A 22 -7.45 -0.18 8.16
C ILE A 22 -7.05 1.28 7.91
N PHE A 23 -6.97 1.68 6.64
CA PHE A 23 -6.50 3.03 6.26
C PHE A 23 -7.63 4.03 6.06
N GLY A 24 -8.88 3.63 6.24
CA GLY A 24 -10.05 4.50 6.20
C GLY A 24 -10.43 5.02 4.81
N GLY A 25 -10.16 4.24 3.75
CA GLY A 25 -10.57 4.55 2.38
C GLY A 25 -9.94 3.66 1.31
N ILE A 26 -10.62 3.55 0.17
CA ILE A 26 -10.21 2.70 -0.96
C ILE A 26 -8.93 3.23 -1.61
N GLU A 27 -8.81 4.56 -1.75
CA GLU A 27 -7.65 5.18 -2.40
C GLU A 27 -6.38 5.03 -1.55
N GLU A 28 -6.50 5.14 -0.22
CA GLU A 28 -5.42 4.86 0.72
C GLU A 28 -4.95 3.40 0.60
N ALA A 29 -5.88 2.45 0.55
CA ALA A 29 -5.58 1.03 0.38
C ALA A 29 -4.90 0.74 -0.96
N LEU A 30 -5.42 1.30 -2.04
CA LEU A 30 -4.87 1.17 -3.38
C LEU A 30 -3.44 1.69 -3.43
N PHE A 31 -3.21 2.90 -2.89
CA PHE A 31 -1.88 3.50 -2.84
C PHE A 31 -0.89 2.64 -2.04
N VAL A 32 -1.26 2.18 -0.83
CA VAL A 32 -0.38 1.32 -0.01
C VAL A 32 -0.05 0.02 -0.74
N GLN A 33 -1.03 -0.59 -1.40
CA GLN A 33 -0.82 -1.85 -2.11
C GLN A 33 0.08 -1.69 -3.35
N GLN A 34 -0.14 -0.65 -4.15
CA GLN A 34 0.72 -0.38 -5.30
C GLN A 34 2.13 0.00 -4.87
N LEU A 35 2.26 0.77 -3.78
CA LEU A 35 3.56 1.10 -3.19
C LEU A 35 4.30 -0.16 -2.72
N TYR A 36 3.60 -1.09 -2.06
CA TYR A 36 4.17 -2.37 -1.65
C TYR A 36 4.62 -3.21 -2.86
N TYR A 37 3.80 -3.30 -3.91
CA TYR A 37 4.18 -3.97 -5.16
C TYR A 37 5.47 -3.41 -5.76
N TRP A 38 5.60 -2.09 -5.83
CA TRP A 38 6.82 -1.46 -6.34
C TRP A 38 8.03 -1.67 -5.42
N SER A 39 7.82 -1.72 -4.10
CA SER A 39 8.90 -2.01 -3.14
C SER A 39 9.48 -3.43 -3.30
N ASP A 40 8.66 -4.41 -3.69
CA ASP A 40 9.10 -5.77 -4.02
C ASP A 40 9.82 -5.87 -5.37
N LYS A 41 9.44 -5.04 -6.34
CA LYS A 41 9.89 -5.16 -7.74
C LYS A 41 11.10 -4.31 -8.12
N GLY A 42 11.50 -3.32 -7.33
CA GLY A 42 12.58 -2.42 -7.75
C GLY A 42 12.86 -1.25 -6.82
N GLY A 43 12.74 -1.45 -5.51
CA GLY A 43 13.33 -0.50 -4.56
C GLY A 43 14.84 -0.39 -4.74
N ASP A 44 15.43 0.74 -4.35
CA ASP A 44 16.87 0.81 -4.13
C ASP A 44 17.29 -0.17 -3.00
N GLU A 45 18.59 -0.36 -2.77
CA GLU A 45 19.11 -1.26 -1.71
C GLU A 45 18.51 -0.96 -0.32
N ASP A 46 18.06 0.28 -0.11
CA ASP A 46 17.44 0.77 1.12
C ASP A 46 15.90 0.67 1.12
N GLY A 47 15.27 0.12 0.07
CA GLY A 47 13.83 -0.07 -0.06
C GLY A 47 13.04 1.20 -0.41
N TRP A 48 13.69 2.24 -0.94
CA TRP A 48 13.00 3.43 -1.45
C TRP A 48 12.59 3.24 -2.91
N ILE A 49 11.39 3.70 -3.24
CA ILE A 49 10.90 3.81 -4.62
C ILE A 49 10.65 5.28 -4.92
N TYR A 50 11.05 5.75 -6.10
CA TYR A 50 10.67 7.07 -6.57
C TYR A 50 9.59 6.96 -7.62
N LYS A 51 8.63 7.88 -7.57
CA LYS A 51 7.56 7.96 -8.57
C LYS A 51 6.97 9.37 -8.56
N THR A 52 6.70 9.91 -9.73
CA THR A 52 6.06 11.21 -9.90
C THR A 52 4.57 11.12 -9.61
N LYS A 53 3.92 12.26 -9.36
CA LYS A 53 2.47 12.30 -9.15
C LYS A 53 1.69 11.93 -10.43
N ASN A 54 2.21 12.29 -11.60
CA ASN A 54 1.62 11.91 -12.89
C ASN A 54 1.62 10.38 -13.06
N GLU A 55 2.76 9.72 -12.80
CA GLU A 55 2.83 8.25 -12.89
C GLU A 55 1.90 7.57 -11.88
N TRP A 56 1.71 8.15 -10.69
CA TRP A 56 0.72 7.65 -9.74
C TRP A 56 -0.71 7.83 -10.25
N GLU A 57 -1.03 9.00 -10.83
CA GLU A 57 -2.36 9.30 -11.36
C GLU A 57 -2.69 8.44 -12.59
N GLU A 58 -1.74 8.23 -13.49
CA GLU A 58 -1.89 7.33 -14.65
C GLU A 58 -2.16 5.90 -14.22
N GLU A 59 -1.42 5.40 -13.22
CA GLU A 59 -1.56 4.03 -12.74
C GLU A 59 -2.84 3.82 -11.92
N THR A 60 -3.12 4.72 -10.99
CA THR A 60 -4.14 4.48 -9.94
C THR A 60 -5.39 5.33 -10.10
N THR A 61 -5.40 6.30 -11.01
CA THR A 61 -6.42 7.36 -11.18
C THR A 61 -6.56 8.31 -10.00
N ILE A 62 -5.72 8.17 -8.96
CA ILE A 62 -5.71 9.05 -7.78
C ILE A 62 -5.18 10.43 -8.17
N LYS A 63 -6.01 11.45 -8.03
CA LYS A 63 -5.64 12.84 -8.36
C LYS A 63 -4.55 13.37 -7.43
N HIS A 64 -3.69 14.24 -7.95
CA HIS A 64 -2.55 14.83 -7.21
C HIS A 64 -2.91 15.38 -5.82
N LYS A 65 -4.00 16.16 -5.70
CA LYS A 65 -4.45 16.73 -4.41
C LYS A 65 -4.82 15.64 -3.40
N LYS A 66 -5.45 14.56 -3.88
CA LYS A 66 -5.86 13.44 -3.05
C LYS A 66 -4.66 12.57 -2.67
N LEU A 67 -3.73 12.35 -3.60
CA LEU A 67 -2.45 11.71 -3.32
C LEU A 67 -1.68 12.45 -2.21
N ASP A 68 -1.60 13.78 -2.26
CA ASP A 68 -0.96 14.58 -1.21
C ASP A 68 -1.61 14.37 0.17
N ALA A 69 -2.95 14.32 0.21
CA ALA A 69 -3.69 14.05 1.45
C ALA A 69 -3.45 12.63 1.97
N ILE A 70 -3.44 11.62 1.09
CA ILE A 70 -3.16 10.22 1.41
C ILE A 70 -1.74 10.09 1.98
N VAL A 71 -0.75 10.66 1.29
CA VAL A 71 0.66 10.65 1.74
C VAL A 71 0.79 11.31 3.10
N LYS A 72 0.15 12.47 3.32
CA LYS A 72 0.15 13.14 4.63
C LYS A 72 -0.43 12.25 5.73
N LYS A 73 -1.57 11.60 5.48
CA LYS A 73 -2.24 10.70 6.42
C LYS A 73 -1.37 9.49 6.77
N LEU A 74 -0.80 8.82 5.78
CA LEU A 74 0.04 7.63 5.98
C LEU A 74 1.38 7.97 6.65
N LYS A 75 1.90 9.18 6.46
CA LYS A 75 3.07 9.64 7.22
C LYS A 75 2.76 9.80 8.71
N GLN A 76 1.54 10.23 9.06
CA GLN A 76 1.13 10.37 10.46
C GLN A 76 1.02 9.03 11.19
N THR A 77 0.85 7.93 10.45
CA THR A 77 0.84 6.57 11.02
C THR A 77 2.23 5.92 11.07
N ASN A 78 3.28 6.61 10.62
CA ASN A 78 4.66 6.13 10.44
C ASN A 78 4.84 4.96 9.44
N ILE A 79 3.74 4.44 8.86
CA ILE A 79 3.80 3.37 7.84
C ILE A 79 4.45 3.87 6.56
N LEU A 80 4.38 5.17 6.28
CA LEU A 80 4.99 5.78 5.11
C LEU A 80 6.06 6.79 5.52
N GLN A 81 7.25 6.64 4.95
CA GLN A 81 8.29 7.66 4.96
C GLN A 81 8.41 8.26 3.56
N THR A 82 8.68 9.56 3.49
CA THR A 82 8.95 10.23 2.22
C THR A 82 10.14 11.17 2.31
N LYS A 83 10.91 11.26 1.21
CA LYS A 83 11.99 12.23 1.05
C LYS A 83 11.99 12.78 -0.37
N LEU A 84 12.34 14.05 -0.52
CA LEU A 84 12.48 14.67 -1.83
C LEU A 84 13.94 14.56 -2.28
N LYS A 85 14.19 13.97 -3.45
CA LYS A 85 15.52 13.89 -4.07
C LYS A 85 15.40 14.23 -5.55
N LYS A 86 16.52 14.58 -6.20
CA LYS A 86 16.52 14.81 -7.64
C LYS A 86 16.63 13.48 -8.39
N VAL A 87 15.78 13.27 -9.38
CA VAL A 87 15.92 12.21 -10.40
C VAL A 87 16.07 12.93 -11.73
N GLN A 88 17.17 12.70 -12.43
CA GLN A 88 17.49 13.39 -13.70
C GLN A 88 17.39 14.93 -13.61
N GLY A 89 17.79 15.50 -12.47
CA GLY A 89 17.78 16.95 -12.23
C GLY A 89 16.45 17.53 -11.74
N ALA A 90 15.34 16.78 -11.85
CA ALA A 90 14.02 17.20 -11.38
C ALA A 90 13.72 16.70 -9.96
N PRO A 91 13.07 17.50 -9.08
CA PRO A 91 12.68 17.05 -7.75
C PRO A 91 11.57 15.99 -7.81
N THR A 92 11.87 14.78 -7.32
CA THR A 92 10.97 13.62 -7.34
C THR A 92 10.83 13.04 -5.94
N LEU A 93 9.59 12.73 -5.55
CA LEU A 93 9.32 12.16 -4.25
C LEU A 93 9.73 10.69 -4.23
N HIS A 94 10.46 10.31 -3.18
CA HIS A 94 10.77 8.93 -2.86
C HIS A 94 9.92 8.51 -1.68
N TYR A 95 9.45 7.27 -1.72
CA TYR A 95 8.55 6.65 -0.76
C TYR A 95 9.22 5.41 -0.20
N LYS A 96 9.08 5.17 1.10
CA LYS A 96 9.48 3.92 1.74
C LYS A 96 8.36 3.47 2.67
N LEU A 97 7.92 2.24 2.46
CA LEU A 97 6.90 1.61 3.27
C LEU A 97 7.57 0.90 4.45
N ASP A 98 7.05 1.11 5.65
CA ASP A 98 7.41 0.30 6.81
C ASP A 98 6.58 -0.99 6.79
N THR A 99 7.18 -2.06 6.32
CA THR A 99 6.51 -3.36 6.15
C THR A 99 6.19 -4.03 7.48
N GLU A 100 6.99 -3.78 8.53
CA GLU A 100 6.75 -4.32 9.88
C GLU A 100 5.51 -3.65 10.50
N LEU A 101 5.40 -2.31 10.42
CA LEU A 101 4.22 -1.59 10.89
C LEU A 101 2.97 -1.88 10.04
N LEU A 102 3.12 -2.06 8.74
CA LEU A 102 2.02 -2.50 7.88
C LEU A 102 1.51 -3.89 8.32
N GLN A 103 2.42 -4.85 8.51
CA GLN A 103 2.07 -6.19 8.95
C GLN A 103 1.39 -6.18 10.32
N LYS A 104 1.89 -5.36 11.26
CA LYS A 104 1.25 -5.16 12.56
C LYS A 104 -0.17 -4.60 12.41
N SER A 105 -0.36 -3.61 11.55
CA SER A 105 -1.69 -2.99 11.32
C SER A 105 -2.70 -3.98 10.74
N ILE A 106 -2.25 -4.89 9.86
CA ILE A 106 -3.06 -5.99 9.33
C ILE A 106 -3.42 -6.99 10.43
N SER A 107 -2.47 -7.29 11.31
CA SER A 107 -2.66 -8.25 12.42
C SER A 107 -3.63 -7.72 13.47
N ASP A 108 -3.54 -6.43 13.80
CA ASP A 108 -4.40 -5.75 14.77
C ASP A 108 -5.83 -5.54 14.26
N TYR A 109 -6.05 -5.65 12.95
CA TYR A 109 -7.36 -5.53 12.30
C TYR A 109 -7.80 -6.87 11.71
N PRO A 110 -8.20 -7.86 12.53
CA PRO A 110 -8.63 -9.15 12.02
C PRO A 110 -9.88 -8.98 11.15
N PRO A 111 -9.99 -9.74 10.04
CA PRO A 111 -11.16 -9.67 9.18
C PRO A 111 -12.43 -10.03 9.97
N GLU A 112 -13.43 -9.14 9.96
CA GLU A 112 -14.74 -9.46 10.52
C GLU A 112 -15.36 -10.66 9.78
N GLY A 113 -15.84 -11.66 10.53
CA GLY A 113 -16.57 -12.81 9.99
C GLY A 113 -15.84 -14.15 9.98
N HIS A 114 -14.60 -14.25 10.47
CA HIS A 114 -13.90 -15.54 10.56
C HIS A 114 -13.30 -15.79 11.96
N SER A 115 -14.10 -16.40 12.84
CA SER A 115 -13.66 -16.86 14.18
C SER A 115 -12.45 -17.80 14.13
N TYR A 116 -12.23 -18.49 13.02
CA TYR A 116 -11.14 -19.46 12.81
C TYR A 116 -9.73 -18.83 12.81
N TYR A 117 -9.61 -17.55 12.43
CA TYR A 117 -8.31 -16.92 12.23
C TYR A 117 -7.75 -16.21 13.47
N ARG A 118 -8.58 -15.99 14.50
CA ARG A 118 -8.17 -15.27 15.70
C ARG A 118 -7.07 -15.99 16.48
N GLU A 119 -7.14 -17.32 16.56
CA GLU A 119 -6.12 -18.14 17.23
C GLU A 119 -4.91 -18.38 16.34
N TYR A 120 -5.13 -18.71 15.06
CA TYR A 120 -4.07 -18.95 14.08
C TYR A 120 -3.10 -17.77 13.92
N TYR A 121 -3.60 -16.55 13.76
CA TYR A 121 -2.74 -15.38 13.63
C TYR A 121 -2.14 -14.94 14.98
N ARG A 122 -2.83 -15.17 16.10
CA ARG A 122 -2.28 -14.85 17.43
C ARG A 122 -0.99 -15.63 17.68
N ASP A 123 -0.96 -16.91 17.33
CA ASP A 123 0.24 -17.73 17.50
C ASP A 123 1.30 -17.46 16.42
N TYR A 124 0.91 -17.26 15.16
CA TYR A 124 1.86 -16.96 14.07
C TYR A 124 2.66 -15.67 14.33
N PHE A 125 2.03 -14.64 14.91
CA PHE A 125 2.69 -13.35 15.20
C PHE A 125 3.46 -13.32 16.54
N ILE A 126 3.06 -14.12 17.53
CA ILE A 126 3.81 -14.25 18.80
C ILE A 126 5.14 -15.00 18.60
N HIS A 127 5.20 -15.95 17.66
CA HIS A 127 6.41 -16.74 17.41
C HIS A 127 7.40 -16.06 16.46
N SER A 128 6.94 -15.23 15.50
CA SER A 128 7.83 -14.53 14.57
C SER A 128 8.57 -13.34 15.19
N THR A 129 8.04 -12.76 16.26
CA THR A 129 8.66 -11.64 17.01
C THR A 129 9.69 -12.09 18.05
N ARG A 130 9.90 -13.41 18.22
CA ARG A 130 10.93 -13.97 19.13
C ARG A 130 12.16 -14.53 18.41
N GLN A 131 12.24 -14.42 17.09
CA GLN A 131 13.41 -14.80 16.30
C GLN A 131 14.01 -13.58 15.59
N LYS A 132 14.52 -12.62 16.37
CA LYS A 132 15.62 -11.72 16.00
C LYS A 132 16.40 -11.39 17.27
#